data_AF-A0A1Z9T9A0-F1
#
_entry.id   AF-A0A1Z9T9A0-F1
#
_cell.length_a   1.000
_cell.length_b   1.000
_cell.length_c   1.000
_cell.angle_alpha   90.00
_cell.angle_beta   90.00
_cell.angle_gamma   90.00
#
_symmetry.space_group_name_H-M   'P 1'
#
loop_
_entity.id
_entity.type
_entity.pdbx_description
1 polymer ?
#
loop_
_entity_poly.entity_id
_entity_poly.type
_entity_poly.pdbx_seq_one_letter_code
_entity_poly.pdbx_strand_id
1 'polypeptide(L)'
;MEFKKVVVLVLISAQQILDAVPTDKISEEHSRIETTFLAVDCEKRVVGEIPFYVDTYRDVLAINAGNPAYRDAYAQAALTWTGATGTYDLRLETLGEVDGNSDYRVWVGNQMVGVALNIPTEIDYAPQYFIFRDVELSKGCTITVEAAARSNDKVPEGDGYAYARGRWKSLMVLKN
;
A
#
# COMPACT_ATOMS: atom_id res chain seq x y z
N MET A 1 13.60 40.58 -28.74
CA MET A 1 12.69 39.98 -27.74
C MET A 1 13.00 38.50 -27.71
N GLU A 2 13.81 38.06 -26.74
CA GLU A 2 14.13 36.66 -26.50
C GLU A 2 14.65 36.55 -25.06
N PHE A 3 14.02 35.73 -24.22
CA PHE A 3 14.52 35.42 -22.88
C PHE A 3 14.83 33.93 -22.82
N LYS A 4 16.11 33.59 -22.70
CA LYS A 4 16.57 32.23 -22.39
C LYS A 4 16.23 31.92 -20.93
N LYS A 5 15.45 30.87 -20.68
CA LYS A 5 15.28 30.27 -19.35
C LYS A 5 16.55 29.48 -19.01
N VAL A 6 17.24 29.88 -17.95
CA VAL A 6 18.26 29.06 -17.28
C VAL A 6 17.54 28.31 -16.17
N VAL A 7 17.54 26.98 -16.26
CA VAL A 7 17.02 26.08 -15.21
C VAL A 7 18.16 25.84 -14.22
N VAL A 8 17.96 26.26 -12.97
CA VAL A 8 18.86 25.95 -11.86
C VAL A 8 18.40 24.62 -11.25
N LEU A 9 19.21 23.57 -11.41
CA LEU A 9 18.97 22.29 -10.74
C LEU A 9 19.46 22.43 -9.29
N VAL A 10 18.53 22.49 -8.34
CA VAL A 10 18.86 22.44 -6.91
C VAL A 10 18.85 20.97 -6.49
N LEU A 11 20.04 20.41 -6.21
CA LEU A 11 20.18 19.13 -5.52
C LEU A 11 19.85 19.37 -4.05
N ILE A 12 18.65 18.93 -3.66
CA ILE A 12 18.16 19.02 -2.29
C ILE A 12 18.58 17.73 -1.57
N SER A 13 19.38 17.85 -0.50
CA SER A 13 19.80 16.69 0.30
C SER A 13 18.63 16.19 1.17
N ALA A 14 18.68 14.93 1.62
CA ALA A 14 17.64 14.30 2.44
C ALA A 14 17.24 15.11 3.70
N GLN A 15 18.09 16.04 4.15
CA GLN A 15 17.81 16.91 5.28
C GLN A 15 16.76 17.99 4.99
N GLN A 16 16.65 18.46 3.74
CA GLN A 16 15.73 19.54 3.36
C GLN A 16 14.30 19.04 3.07
N ILE A 17 14.07 17.72 3.01
CA ILE A 17 12.71 17.16 2.94
C ILE A 17 12.02 17.23 4.32
N LEU A 18 12.79 17.24 5.40
CA LEU A 18 12.28 17.38 6.78
C LEU A 18 11.77 18.79 7.11
N ASP A 19 12.10 19.81 6.31
CA ASP A 19 11.69 21.21 6.56
C ASP A 19 10.34 21.59 5.92
N ALA A 20 9.70 20.68 5.18
CA ALA A 20 8.44 20.96 4.48
C ALA A 20 7.18 20.56 5.26
N VAL A 21 7.32 19.87 6.40
CA VAL A 21 6.22 19.48 7.28
C VAL A 21 6.53 20.00 8.69
N PRO A 22 5.64 20.78 9.32
CA PRO A 22 5.86 21.24 10.69
C PRO A 22 6.13 20.05 11.60
N THR A 23 7.22 20.10 12.36
CA THR A 23 7.69 19.03 13.27
C THR A 23 6.62 18.57 14.26
N ASP A 24 5.72 19.49 14.65
CA ASP A 24 4.58 19.23 15.53
C ASP A 24 3.49 18.34 14.88
N LYS A 25 3.34 18.36 13.56
CA LYS A 25 2.38 17.48 12.86
C LYS A 25 2.89 16.06 12.72
N ILE A 26 4.21 15.89 12.56
CA ILE A 26 4.84 14.57 12.52
C ILE A 26 4.77 13.91 13.91
N SER A 27 4.96 14.69 14.99
CA SER A 27 4.85 14.18 16.35
C SER A 27 3.41 13.79 16.73
N GLU A 28 2.41 14.54 16.27
CA GLU A 28 0.99 14.20 16.45
C GLU A 28 0.60 12.91 15.71
N GLU A 29 1.00 12.71 14.45
CA GLU A 29 0.67 11.49 13.71
C GLU A 29 1.36 10.26 14.31
N HIS A 30 2.63 10.37 14.69
CA HIS A 30 3.34 9.29 15.39
C HIS A 30 2.73 8.97 16.76
N SER A 31 2.18 9.96 17.47
CA SER A 31 1.51 9.73 18.75
C SER A 31 0.20 8.94 18.64
N ARG A 32 -0.40 8.91 17.44
CA ARG A 32 -1.62 8.15 17.15
C ARG A 32 -1.35 6.71 16.76
N ILE A 33 -0.13 6.35 16.34
CA ILE A 33 0.18 4.99 15.90
C ILE A 33 0.07 4.04 17.09
N GLU A 34 -0.93 3.17 17.08
CA GLU A 34 -1.09 2.12 18.07
C GLU A 34 -0.28 0.89 17.69
N THR A 35 -0.30 0.52 16.41
CA THR A 35 0.38 -0.67 15.90
C THR A 35 0.66 -0.53 14.42
N THR A 36 1.82 -1.03 13.98
CA THR A 36 2.14 -1.19 12.56
C THR A 36 2.21 -2.67 12.24
N PHE A 37 1.41 -3.10 11.28
CA PHE A 37 1.52 -4.44 10.71
C PHE A 37 2.34 -4.39 9.45
N LEU A 38 3.48 -5.09 9.44
CA LEU A 38 4.26 -5.27 8.22
C LEU A 38 3.62 -6.37 7.39
N ALA A 39 3.48 -6.14 6.09
CA ALA A 39 2.92 -7.12 5.17
C ALA A 39 3.71 -8.43 5.23
N VAL A 40 5.05 -8.31 5.33
CA VAL A 40 5.97 -9.44 5.42
C VAL A 40 5.93 -10.20 6.73
N ASP A 41 5.16 -9.76 7.73
CA ASP A 41 4.96 -10.46 9.00
C ASP A 41 3.60 -11.17 9.07
N CYS A 42 2.74 -11.01 8.07
CA CYS A 42 1.42 -11.63 8.07
C CYS A 42 1.53 -13.16 8.13
N GLU A 43 0.85 -13.75 9.11
CA GLU A 43 0.90 -15.18 9.45
C GLU A 43 0.28 -16.06 8.35
N LYS A 44 -0.70 -15.52 7.62
CA LYS A 44 -1.42 -16.22 6.55
C LYS A 44 -1.34 -15.39 5.28
N ARG A 45 -0.58 -15.85 4.29
CA ARG A 45 -0.33 -15.17 3.00
C ARG A 45 -0.96 -15.89 1.79
N VAL A 46 -1.78 -16.90 2.08
CA VAL A 46 -2.39 -17.81 1.12
C VAL A 46 -3.86 -18.04 1.48
N VAL A 47 -4.58 -16.99 1.90
CA VAL A 47 -6.04 -17.12 2.05
C VAL A 47 -6.63 -16.95 0.65
N GLY A 48 -6.86 -18.06 -0.04
CA GLY A 48 -7.23 -18.08 -1.47
C GLY A 48 -6.22 -18.84 -2.34
N GLU A 49 -6.48 -18.94 -3.65
CA GLU A 49 -5.66 -19.74 -4.57
C GLU A 49 -4.36 -19.05 -5.00
N ILE A 50 -4.22 -17.73 -4.75
CA ILE A 50 -3.11 -16.91 -5.25
C ILE A 50 -2.17 -16.57 -4.10
N PRO A 51 -0.93 -17.08 -4.12
CA PRO A 51 0.04 -16.79 -3.08
C PRO A 51 0.65 -15.39 -3.28
N PHE A 52 0.80 -14.65 -2.19
CA PHE A 52 1.76 -13.56 -2.16
C PHE A 52 3.19 -14.12 -2.17
N TYR A 53 4.10 -13.45 -2.89
CA TYR A 53 5.54 -13.60 -2.70
C TYR A 53 6.09 -12.38 -1.94
N VAL A 54 7.24 -12.56 -1.30
CA VAL A 54 7.98 -11.47 -0.65
C VAL A 54 8.95 -10.84 -1.65
N ASP A 55 8.76 -9.56 -1.96
CA ASP A 55 9.74 -8.76 -2.68
C ASP A 55 10.77 -8.25 -1.66
N THR A 56 11.83 -9.04 -1.45
CA THR A 56 12.84 -8.83 -0.41
C THR A 56 13.69 -7.57 -0.63
N TYR A 57 13.66 -6.96 -1.82
CA TYR A 57 14.36 -5.70 -2.05
C TYR A 57 13.59 -4.50 -1.46
N ARG A 58 12.27 -4.64 -1.33
CA ARG A 58 11.35 -3.57 -0.92
C ARG A 58 10.65 -3.84 0.41
N ASP A 59 10.81 -5.06 0.94
CA ASP A 59 10.15 -5.57 2.13
C ASP A 59 8.62 -5.46 2.04
N VAL A 60 8.06 -5.94 0.91
CA VAL A 60 6.62 -5.93 0.63
C VAL A 60 6.09 -7.29 0.22
N LEU A 61 4.78 -7.48 0.34
CA LEU A 61 4.08 -8.58 -0.34
C LEU A 61 3.68 -8.14 -1.75
N ALA A 62 3.75 -9.07 -2.70
CA ALA A 62 3.47 -8.84 -4.12
C ALA A 62 2.88 -10.09 -4.79
N ILE A 63 2.22 -9.91 -5.93
CA ILE A 63 1.61 -10.98 -6.73
C ILE A 63 2.46 -11.22 -7.98
N ASN A 64 2.73 -12.49 -8.31
CA ASN A 64 3.47 -12.80 -9.53
C ASN A 64 2.57 -12.67 -10.78
N ALA A 65 2.40 -11.44 -11.29
CA ALA A 65 1.65 -11.15 -12.50
C ALA A 65 2.28 -11.71 -13.79
N GLY A 66 3.50 -12.27 -13.72
CA GLY A 66 4.08 -13.08 -14.78
C GLY A 66 3.32 -14.39 -15.01
N ASN A 67 2.55 -14.86 -14.02
CA ASN A 67 1.61 -15.95 -14.18
C ASN A 67 0.21 -15.39 -14.54
N PRO A 68 -0.32 -15.65 -15.75
CA PRO A 68 -1.63 -15.16 -16.16
C PRO A 68 -2.78 -15.57 -15.24
N ALA A 69 -2.69 -16.72 -14.56
CA ALA A 69 -3.72 -17.17 -13.63
C ALA A 69 -3.82 -16.32 -12.35
N TYR A 70 -2.80 -15.50 -12.06
CA TYR A 70 -2.76 -14.64 -10.88
C TYR A 70 -3.14 -13.19 -11.20
N ARG A 71 -3.27 -12.86 -12.48
CA ARG A 71 -3.75 -11.56 -12.91
C ARG A 71 -5.21 -11.43 -12.55
N ASP A 72 -5.60 -10.22 -12.17
CA ASP A 72 -6.99 -9.83 -11.99
C ASP A 72 -7.78 -10.53 -10.87
N ALA A 73 -7.10 -11.35 -10.07
CA ALA A 73 -7.67 -12.05 -8.94
C ALA A 73 -6.96 -11.64 -7.64
N TYR A 74 -7.66 -11.84 -6.52
CA TYR A 74 -7.22 -11.32 -5.23
C TYR A 74 -6.37 -12.35 -4.47
N ALA A 75 -5.15 -11.95 -4.13
CA ALA A 75 -4.37 -12.58 -3.08
C ALA A 75 -4.72 -11.94 -1.74
N GLN A 76 -4.64 -12.70 -0.66
CA GLN A 76 -5.02 -12.20 0.67
C GLN A 76 -3.97 -12.51 1.73
N ALA A 77 -3.79 -11.54 2.62
CA ALA A 77 -2.92 -11.63 3.77
C ALA A 77 -3.66 -11.16 5.02
N ALA A 78 -3.55 -11.93 6.10
CA ALA A 78 -4.33 -11.70 7.31
C ALA A 78 -3.46 -11.66 8.56
N LEU A 79 -3.95 -10.91 9.54
CA LEU A 79 -3.37 -10.75 10.87
C LEU A 79 -4.46 -10.71 11.93
N THR A 80 -4.08 -11.00 13.17
CA THR A 80 -5.01 -10.95 14.30
C THR A 80 -4.79 -9.64 15.08
N TRP A 81 -5.86 -8.89 15.32
CA TRP A 81 -5.82 -7.70 16.17
C TRP A 81 -5.64 -8.09 17.63
N THR A 82 -4.52 -7.70 18.24
CA THR A 82 -4.20 -8.04 19.64
C THR A 82 -4.42 -6.86 20.60
N GLY A 83 -4.64 -5.65 20.08
CA GLY A 83 -4.91 -4.45 20.87
C GLY A 83 -6.31 -4.43 21.49
N ALA A 84 -6.66 -3.28 22.09
CA ALA A 84 -7.94 -3.11 22.75
C ALA A 84 -9.10 -3.09 21.75
N THR A 85 -10.31 -3.45 22.21
CA THR A 85 -11.53 -3.20 21.43
C THR A 85 -11.79 -1.69 21.38
N GLY A 86 -12.10 -1.16 20.20
CA GLY A 86 -12.36 0.27 20.01
C GLY A 86 -12.53 0.66 18.54
N THR A 87 -12.59 1.96 18.31
CA THR A 87 -12.67 2.57 16.97
C THR A 87 -11.30 3.16 16.61
N TYR A 88 -10.84 2.88 15.40
CA TYR A 88 -9.51 3.23 14.92
C TYR A 88 -9.55 3.70 13.46
N ASP A 89 -8.56 4.47 13.04
CA ASP A 89 -8.26 4.64 11.62
C ASP A 89 -7.26 3.57 11.18
N LEU A 90 -7.43 3.05 9.96
CA LEU A 90 -6.46 2.13 9.33
C LEU A 90 -5.77 2.86 8.18
N ARG A 91 -4.44 2.89 8.17
CA ARG A 91 -3.63 3.45 7.08
C ARG A 91 -2.91 2.34 6.33
N LEU A 92 -3.32 2.07 5.10
CA LEU A 92 -2.63 1.14 4.20
C LEU A 92 -1.53 1.88 3.43
N GLU A 93 -0.32 1.35 3.48
CA GLU A 93 0.82 1.79 2.68
C GLU A 93 1.08 0.78 1.57
N THR A 94 1.02 1.27 0.34
CA THR A 94 1.21 0.48 -0.88
C THR A 94 2.33 1.07 -1.72
N LEU A 95 2.85 0.32 -2.69
CA LEU A 95 3.81 0.84 -3.67
C LEU A 95 3.16 0.89 -5.04
N GLY A 96 3.09 2.08 -5.64
CA GLY A 96 2.64 2.26 -7.01
C GLY A 96 3.71 1.83 -8.01
N GLU A 97 3.31 1.38 -9.18
CA GLU A 97 4.23 1.05 -10.28
C GLU A 97 3.90 1.94 -11.48
N VAL A 98 4.85 2.10 -12.39
CA VAL A 98 4.69 2.99 -13.55
C VAL A 98 3.77 2.41 -14.64
N ASP A 99 3.56 1.10 -14.62
CA ASP A 99 3.09 0.31 -15.76
C ASP A 99 1.75 -0.40 -15.52
N GLY A 100 1.07 -0.13 -14.40
CA GLY A 100 -0.23 -0.71 -14.12
C GLY A 100 -0.94 -0.09 -12.92
N ASN A 101 -2.07 -0.71 -12.56
CA ASN A 101 -2.85 -0.35 -11.39
C ASN A 101 -2.81 -1.49 -10.37
N SER A 102 -3.26 -1.23 -9.15
CA SER A 102 -3.52 -2.33 -8.22
C SER A 102 -4.72 -2.02 -7.35
N ASP A 103 -5.58 -3.02 -7.17
CA ASP A 103 -6.74 -2.90 -6.29
C ASP A 103 -6.42 -3.50 -4.94
N TYR A 104 -6.90 -2.85 -3.88
CA TYR A 104 -6.80 -3.35 -2.52
C TYR A 104 -8.16 -3.32 -1.84
N ARG A 105 -8.40 -4.29 -0.97
CA ARG A 105 -9.59 -4.36 -0.11
C ARG A 105 -9.14 -4.65 1.31
N VAL A 106 -9.70 -3.93 2.26
CA VAL A 106 -9.43 -4.16 3.69
C VAL A 106 -10.69 -4.67 4.35
N TRP A 107 -10.54 -5.74 5.12
CA TRP A 107 -11.63 -6.42 5.82
C TRP A 107 -11.32 -6.52 7.31
N VAL A 108 -12.35 -6.45 8.13
CA VAL A 108 -12.33 -6.77 9.56
C VAL A 108 -13.37 -7.86 9.81
N GLY A 109 -12.90 -9.06 10.16
CA GLY A 109 -13.72 -10.27 10.14
C GLY A 109 -14.29 -10.48 8.73
N ASN A 110 -15.63 -10.48 8.61
CA ASN A 110 -16.33 -10.65 7.34
C ASN A 110 -16.84 -9.33 6.74
N GLN A 111 -16.49 -8.19 7.33
CA GLN A 111 -16.93 -6.88 6.86
C GLN A 111 -15.80 -6.17 6.10
N MET A 112 -16.08 -5.79 4.86
CA MET A 112 -15.19 -4.92 4.09
C MET A 112 -15.29 -3.49 4.64
N VAL A 113 -14.17 -2.95 5.09
CA VAL A 113 -14.09 -1.61 5.70
C VAL A 113 -13.57 -0.57 4.71
N GLY A 114 -13.02 -1.00 3.58
CA GLY A 114 -12.76 -0.11 2.46
C GLY A 114 -12.05 -0.74 1.28
N VAL A 115 -11.93 0.07 0.23
CA VAL A 115 -11.23 -0.26 -1.01
C VAL A 115 -10.22 0.84 -1.34
N ALA A 116 -9.13 0.48 -1.97
CA ALA A 116 -8.12 1.42 -2.45
C ALA A 116 -7.66 1.02 -3.86
N LEU A 117 -7.31 2.03 -4.65
CA LEU A 117 -6.80 1.86 -6.01
C LEU A 117 -5.46 2.58 -6.10
N ASN A 118 -4.40 1.82 -6.33
CA ASN A 118 -3.14 2.38 -6.80
C ASN A 118 -3.28 2.76 -8.26
N ILE A 119 -3.12 4.06 -8.52
CA ILE A 119 -2.91 4.59 -9.86
C ILE A 119 -1.42 4.53 -10.21
N PRO A 120 -1.06 4.62 -11.50
CA PRO A 120 0.33 4.58 -11.91
C PRO A 120 1.08 5.80 -11.37
N THR A 121 2.33 5.58 -10.96
CA THR A 121 3.21 6.63 -10.43
C THR A 121 4.24 7.05 -11.49
N GLU A 122 4.81 8.25 -11.35
CA GLU A 122 5.92 8.68 -12.22
C GLU A 122 7.24 7.98 -11.87
N ILE A 123 7.40 7.64 -10.59
CA ILE A 123 8.56 6.96 -10.05
C ILE A 123 8.10 5.56 -9.62
N ASP A 124 8.79 4.54 -10.10
CA ASP A 124 8.48 3.16 -9.77
C ASP A 124 8.62 2.92 -8.26
N TYR A 125 7.67 2.21 -7.68
CA TYR A 125 7.54 1.92 -6.25
C TYR A 125 7.33 3.14 -5.35
N ALA A 126 6.89 4.28 -5.89
CA ALA A 126 6.53 5.41 -5.04
C ALA A 126 5.38 5.03 -4.09
N PRO A 127 5.47 5.38 -2.80
CA PRO A 127 4.46 4.98 -1.83
C PRO A 127 3.14 5.72 -2.08
N GLN A 128 2.04 5.00 -1.89
CA GLN A 128 0.68 5.54 -1.87
C GLN A 128 -0.02 5.12 -0.58
N TYR A 129 -0.71 6.07 0.05
CA TYR A 129 -1.32 5.92 1.37
C TYR A 129 -2.85 6.04 1.28
N PHE A 130 -3.56 5.10 1.90
CA PHE A 130 -5.02 5.10 1.96
C PHE A 130 -5.47 4.99 3.41
N ILE A 131 -6.39 5.87 3.83
CA ILE A 131 -6.91 5.91 5.20
C ILE A 131 -8.37 5.46 5.19
N PHE A 132 -8.68 4.44 5.98
CA PHE A 132 -10.03 3.96 6.28
C PHE A 132 -10.38 4.43 7.68
N ARG A 133 -11.35 5.34 7.80
CA ARG A 133 -11.67 6.01 9.07
C ARG A 133 -12.73 5.26 9.86
N ASP A 134 -12.68 5.45 11.17
CA ASP A 134 -13.71 5.03 12.11
C ASP A 134 -14.06 3.53 12.01
N VAL A 135 -13.01 2.70 11.91
CA VAL A 135 -13.12 1.24 11.81
C VAL A 135 -13.21 0.62 13.20
N GLU A 136 -14.29 -0.12 13.46
CA GLU A 136 -14.44 -0.89 14.70
C GLU A 136 -13.54 -2.13 14.68
N LEU A 137 -12.63 -2.22 15.65
CA LEU A 137 -11.80 -3.39 15.89
C LEU A 137 -12.18 -4.03 17.22
N SER A 138 -12.58 -5.29 17.19
CA SER A 138 -12.73 -6.11 18.40
C SER A 138 -11.43 -6.85 18.69
N LYS A 139 -10.98 -6.89 19.95
CA LYS A 139 -9.81 -7.69 20.34
C LYS A 139 -9.97 -9.13 19.85
N GLY A 140 -8.97 -9.64 19.15
CA GLY A 140 -8.95 -10.98 18.54
C GLY A 140 -9.61 -11.06 17.16
N CYS A 141 -10.15 -9.97 16.61
CA CYS A 141 -10.66 -9.98 15.24
C CYS A 141 -9.53 -10.16 14.22
N THR A 142 -9.87 -10.70 13.05
CA THR A 142 -8.94 -10.79 11.92
C THR A 142 -9.05 -9.54 11.08
N ILE A 143 -7.90 -8.94 10.74
CA ILE A 143 -7.79 -7.89 9.74
C ILE A 143 -7.17 -8.53 8.49
N THR A 144 -7.81 -8.36 7.34
CA THR A 144 -7.35 -8.93 6.07
C THR A 144 -7.13 -7.83 5.04
N VAL A 145 -5.97 -7.86 4.40
CA VAL A 145 -5.66 -7.06 3.20
C VAL A 145 -5.70 -8.00 2.01
N GLU A 146 -6.60 -7.73 1.07
CA GLU A 146 -6.56 -8.31 -0.26
C GLU A 146 -5.87 -7.36 -1.23
N ALA A 147 -5.10 -7.90 -2.18
CA ALA A 147 -4.55 -7.15 -3.30
C ALA A 147 -4.82 -7.89 -4.61
N ALA A 148 -4.98 -7.17 -5.70
CA ALA A 148 -5.05 -7.73 -7.05
C ALA A 148 -4.05 -7.01 -7.96
N ALA A 149 -3.33 -7.80 -8.77
CA ALA A 149 -2.49 -7.29 -9.84
C ALA A 149 -3.38 -6.87 -11.02
N ARG A 150 -3.27 -5.61 -11.47
CA ARG A 150 -4.08 -5.05 -12.56
C ARG A 150 -3.21 -4.40 -13.63
N SER A 151 -3.67 -4.50 -14.87
CA SER A 151 -3.19 -3.62 -15.94
C SER A 151 -3.98 -2.31 -15.93
N ASN A 152 -3.40 -1.30 -16.56
CA ASN A 152 -4.10 -0.07 -16.93
C ASN A 152 -4.29 0.06 -18.44
N ASP A 153 -3.95 -0.99 -19.22
CA ASP A 153 -4.01 -1.06 -20.68
C ASP A 153 -3.20 0.01 -21.43
N LYS A 154 -2.14 0.56 -20.80
CA LYS A 154 -1.33 1.66 -21.40
C LYS A 154 0.06 1.26 -21.84
N VAL A 155 0.70 0.29 -21.18
CA VAL A 155 2.08 -0.12 -21.46
C VAL A 155 2.07 -1.49 -22.14
N PRO A 156 2.26 -1.60 -23.46
CA PRO A 156 2.22 -2.89 -24.16
C PRO A 156 3.41 -3.77 -23.77
N GLU A 157 3.16 -5.05 -23.52
CA GLU A 157 4.17 -6.09 -23.32
C GLU A 157 3.77 -7.34 -24.12
N GLY A 158 4.49 -7.61 -25.21
CA GLY A 158 4.15 -8.71 -26.10
C GLY A 158 2.78 -8.52 -26.76
N ASP A 159 1.86 -9.45 -26.49
CA ASP A 159 0.48 -9.47 -26.99
C ASP A 159 -0.54 -8.88 -25.99
N GLY A 160 -0.07 -8.38 -24.85
CA GLY A 160 -0.92 -7.77 -23.81
C GLY A 160 -0.33 -6.46 -23.28
N TYR A 161 -0.67 -6.17 -22.03
CA TYR A 161 -0.22 -4.98 -21.32
C TYR A 161 0.48 -5.37 -20.01
N ALA A 162 1.37 -4.50 -19.55
CA ALA A 162 2.05 -4.63 -18.27
C ALA A 162 1.05 -4.59 -17.10
N TYR A 163 1.43 -5.20 -15.98
CA TYR A 163 0.63 -5.32 -14.76
C TYR A 163 1.43 -4.84 -13.56
N ALA A 164 0.84 -3.95 -12.76
CA ALA A 164 1.33 -3.69 -11.43
C ALA A 164 0.90 -4.83 -10.49
N ARG A 165 1.72 -5.13 -9.49
CA ARG A 165 1.73 -6.42 -8.80
C ARG A 165 1.07 -6.41 -7.43
N GLY A 166 0.23 -5.43 -7.13
CA GLY A 166 -0.46 -5.36 -5.85
C GLY A 166 0.50 -5.20 -4.66
N ARG A 167 1.61 -4.50 -4.84
CA ARG A 167 2.64 -4.35 -3.81
C ARG A 167 2.13 -3.57 -2.62
N TRP A 168 2.26 -4.12 -1.42
CA TRP A 168 1.94 -3.39 -0.19
C TRP A 168 2.87 -3.71 0.96
N LYS A 169 3.15 -2.68 1.76
CA LYS A 169 4.20 -2.67 2.76
C LYS A 169 3.68 -2.80 4.17
N SER A 170 2.68 -1.99 4.52
CA SER A 170 2.20 -1.95 5.90
C SER A 170 0.72 -1.58 5.99
N LEU A 171 0.10 -2.01 7.08
CA LEU A 171 -1.19 -1.51 7.55
C LEU A 171 -0.99 -0.98 8.97
N MET A 172 -1.13 0.34 9.15
CA MET A 172 -1.02 0.98 10.46
C MET A 172 -2.40 1.14 11.08
N VAL A 173 -2.51 0.85 12.37
CA VAL A 173 -3.68 1.15 13.19
C VAL A 173 -3.40 2.41 13.97
N LEU A 174 -4.26 3.41 13.80
CA LEU A 174 -4.14 4.72 14.42
C LEU A 174 -5.29 4.92 15.41
N LYS A 175 -4.98 5.36 16.63
CA LYS A 175 -5.97 5.81 17.61
C LYS A 175 -6.65 7.10 17.14
N ASN A 176 -7.95 7.16 17.39
CA ASN A 176 -8.78 8.35 17.18
C ASN A 176 -8.78 9.24 18.43
#